data_AF-A0A3A8QZ51-F1
#
_entry.id   AF-A0A3A8QZ51-F1
#
_cell.length_a   1.000
_cell.length_b   1.000
_cell.length_c   1.000
_cell.angle_alpha   90.00
_cell.angle_beta   90.00
_cell.angle_gamma   90.00
#
_symmetry.space_group_name_H-M   'P 1'
#
loop_
_entity.id
_entity.type
_entity.pdbx_description
1 polymer ?
#
loop_
_entity_poly.entity_id
_entity_poly.type
_entity_poly.pdbx_seq_one_letter_code
_entity_poly.pdbx_strand_id
1 'polypeptide(L)'
;MNPQEVVQADPREGEAVFTDDPLLPGCGDADGGTDAGTPDTSVLVTADSRFHASNGTVTVVPQSLAGQDLELLIPNGIGFDRRTGTPVTGGMRFDNVPQVEYFLRSNRSYYLTHERRFDLGVNRVGRADAVYPPMVEMPAQVNLSQFAPWQTYESVTSPGSSFEVTSGDVDLFAYLSFYSSEPPVGSTSYSTSDGYVQSGTGYPMPALSAAKGDRLYINQLSVTTAGTTPSSGAPLTYAAVSKSLRMPAFDYTPDSASFLSLSGLMQQAPQTSFSLEWRLAEFTRWRTDANPNASLNYPSFSVVPSANGLQDGWVGYQGELLDMYLPRGEDGVLTRRLTFGNPYPSTWGVVSSASYSFRASSPVVVNGRSFFPSGTFNVTDRLDRLIAGPIQPGISPPRELRIDGVDAYVSRQVGTNQPVMSWRPPTLGTPRAYIVTLVLLPTTSFTTVQTRFTVPGDRTELRLPPGLLVPGSTYYLRVAADGSPNYEPWRAPFVSGELLPFTRAETFSAAFTTP
;
A
#
# COMPACT_ATOMS: atom_id res chain seq x y z
N MET A 1 15.13 0.08 -7.12
CA MET A 1 14.88 1.50 -6.77
C MET A 1 13.65 1.49 -5.86
N ASN A 2 13.86 1.52 -4.54
CA ASN A 2 12.87 1.14 -3.52
C ASN A 2 11.69 2.12 -3.39
N PRO A 3 10.44 1.63 -3.37
CA PRO A 3 9.32 2.30 -2.71
C PRO A 3 9.08 1.60 -1.37
N GLN A 4 9.84 1.95 -0.33
CA GLN A 4 9.65 1.39 1.02
C GLN A 4 9.87 2.50 2.04
N GLU A 5 8.78 2.93 2.70
CA GLU A 5 8.75 3.25 4.14
C GLU A 5 7.33 3.69 4.53
N VAL A 6 6.53 2.72 4.97
CA VAL A 6 5.50 2.94 5.99
C VAL A 6 5.65 1.82 7.00
N VAL A 7 6.54 1.99 7.98
CA VAL A 7 6.54 1.13 9.17
C VAL A 7 5.36 1.57 10.03
N GLN A 8 4.21 0.91 9.85
CA GLN A 8 3.16 0.90 10.85
C GLN A 8 3.71 0.13 12.05
N ALA A 9 3.66 0.74 13.25
CA ALA A 9 4.03 0.07 14.48
C ALA A 9 3.26 -1.25 14.58
N ASP A 10 4.01 -2.29 14.89
CA ASP A 10 3.61 -3.68 14.77
C ASP A 10 3.03 -4.21 16.09
N PRO A 11 1.76 -4.67 16.14
CA PRO A 11 1.14 -5.16 17.36
C PRO A 11 1.37 -6.67 17.64
N ARG A 12 2.45 -7.30 17.14
CA ARG A 12 2.72 -8.75 17.20
C ARG A 12 2.88 -9.40 18.60
N GLU A 13 2.56 -8.71 19.69
CA GLU A 13 2.55 -9.30 21.03
C GLU A 13 1.12 -9.58 21.50
N GLY A 14 0.67 -10.82 21.30
CA GLY A 14 -0.55 -11.34 21.90
C GLY A 14 -0.63 -12.87 21.78
N GLU A 15 -0.84 -13.57 22.89
CA GLU A 15 -1.21 -14.99 22.87
C GLU A 15 -2.63 -15.11 22.29
N ALA A 16 -2.79 -15.95 21.26
CA ALA A 16 -4.08 -16.22 20.66
C ALA A 16 -5.01 -16.91 21.66
N VAL A 17 -6.12 -16.27 22.02
CA VAL A 17 -7.24 -16.92 22.71
C VAL A 17 -8.23 -17.35 21.63
N PHE A 18 -8.36 -18.66 21.43
CA PHE A 18 -9.34 -19.24 20.52
C PHE A 18 -10.72 -19.14 21.17
N THR A 19 -11.63 -18.35 20.60
CA THR A 19 -13.04 -18.34 20.97
C THR A 19 -13.86 -18.85 19.78
N ASP A 20 -14.58 -19.96 19.97
CA ASP A 20 -15.49 -20.58 18.99
C ASP A 20 -16.80 -19.77 18.85
N ASP A 21 -16.71 -18.46 18.60
CA ASP A 21 -17.89 -17.65 18.33
C ASP A 21 -18.21 -17.65 16.82
N PRO A 22 -19.48 -17.87 16.44
CA PRO A 22 -19.88 -18.01 15.04
C PRO A 22 -19.69 -16.70 14.26
N LEU A 23 -19.20 -16.87 13.04
CA LEU A 23 -19.09 -15.88 11.96
C LEU A 23 -20.38 -15.05 11.84
N LEU A 24 -20.26 -13.72 11.85
CA LEU A 24 -21.37 -12.82 11.53
C LEU A 24 -21.86 -13.05 10.08
N PRO A 25 -23.13 -13.41 9.85
CA PRO A 25 -23.81 -13.20 8.58
C PRO A 25 -24.38 -11.77 8.53
N GLY A 26 -24.41 -11.19 7.33
CA GLY A 26 -24.81 -9.80 7.11
C GLY A 26 -26.28 -9.47 7.42
N CYS A 27 -26.53 -8.16 7.46
CA CYS A 27 -27.81 -7.46 7.29
C CYS A 27 -29.01 -7.92 8.16
N GLY A 28 -29.25 -7.16 9.22
CA GLY A 28 -30.59 -6.72 9.64
C GLY A 28 -31.48 -7.74 10.32
N ASP A 29 -31.65 -7.56 11.64
CA ASP A 29 -32.97 -7.66 12.25
C ASP A 29 -33.23 -6.37 13.04
N ALA A 30 -34.46 -5.85 12.91
CA ALA A 30 -34.91 -4.66 13.58
C ALA A 30 -35.27 -5.00 15.03
N ASP A 31 -34.50 -4.48 15.98
CA ASP A 31 -34.88 -4.51 17.39
C ASP A 31 -36.09 -3.59 17.60
N GLY A 32 -37.28 -4.18 17.46
CA GLY A 32 -38.52 -3.66 18.03
C GLY A 32 -38.50 -3.80 19.55
N GLY A 33 -37.72 -2.94 20.21
CA GLY A 33 -37.63 -2.84 21.66
C GLY A 33 -37.83 -1.40 22.10
N THR A 34 -39.02 -1.09 22.63
CA THR A 34 -39.35 0.17 23.28
C THR A 34 -38.60 0.31 24.60
N ASP A 35 -37.39 0.86 24.55
CA ASP A 35 -36.78 1.59 25.65
C ASP A 35 -36.43 2.98 25.14
N ALA A 36 -37.04 4.01 25.70
CA ALA A 36 -36.61 5.40 25.51
C ALA A 36 -35.34 5.66 26.34
N GLY A 37 -34.36 4.76 26.20
CA GLY A 37 -33.09 4.75 26.90
C GLY A 37 -32.24 5.91 26.45
N THR A 38 -31.49 6.48 27.40
CA THR A 38 -30.48 7.50 27.14
C THR A 38 -29.66 7.09 25.92
N PRO A 39 -29.57 7.92 24.86
CA PRO A 39 -28.86 7.52 23.65
C PRO A 39 -27.45 7.06 24.02
N ASP A 40 -27.03 5.91 23.53
CA ASP A 40 -25.68 5.41 23.74
C ASP A 40 -24.70 6.45 23.21
N THR A 41 -24.02 7.13 24.14
CA THR A 41 -23.01 8.15 23.83
C THR A 41 -21.62 7.55 23.74
N SER A 42 -21.48 6.23 23.84
CA SER A 42 -20.20 5.57 23.75
C SER A 42 -19.77 5.33 22.30
N VAL A 43 -18.45 5.30 22.08
CA VAL A 43 -17.83 4.87 20.83
C VAL A 43 -17.00 3.64 21.14
N LEU A 44 -17.18 2.56 20.37
CA LEU A 44 -16.38 1.35 20.47
C LEU A 44 -15.44 1.25 19.26
N VAL A 45 -14.15 1.06 19.54
CA VAL A 45 -13.12 0.82 18.53
C VAL A 45 -12.59 -0.60 18.69
N THR A 46 -12.62 -1.40 17.62
CA THR A 46 -12.10 -2.79 17.55
C THR A 46 -10.85 -2.84 16.66
N ALA A 47 -10.09 -3.94 16.68
CA ALA A 47 -8.88 -4.06 15.86
C ALA A 47 -8.52 -5.51 15.47
N ASP A 48 -9.52 -6.34 15.19
CA ASP A 48 -9.30 -7.77 14.99
C ASP A 48 -8.45 -8.05 13.74
N SER A 49 -7.49 -8.97 13.87
CA SER A 49 -6.69 -9.44 12.73
C SER A 49 -7.31 -10.67 12.11
N ARG A 50 -7.52 -10.63 10.79
CA ARG A 50 -8.17 -11.71 10.01
C ARG A 50 -7.11 -12.40 9.16
N PHE A 51 -6.73 -13.61 9.55
CA PHE A 51 -5.68 -14.38 8.89
C PHE A 51 -6.27 -15.34 7.86
N HIS A 52 -5.91 -15.14 6.60
CA HIS A 52 -6.36 -15.92 5.45
C HIS A 52 -5.34 -17.01 5.17
N ALA A 53 -5.62 -18.25 5.57
CA ALA A 53 -4.72 -19.38 5.38
C ALA A 53 -4.89 -20.04 4.00
N SER A 54 -3.84 -20.75 3.55
CA SER A 54 -3.79 -21.43 2.24
C SER A 54 -4.81 -22.54 2.05
N ASN A 55 -5.42 -23.03 3.13
CA ASN A 55 -6.52 -23.99 3.11
C ASN A 55 -7.91 -23.33 2.94
N GLY A 56 -7.98 -22.01 2.80
CA GLY A 56 -9.22 -21.23 2.67
C GLY A 56 -9.89 -20.86 4.00
N THR A 57 -9.27 -21.17 5.14
CA THR A 57 -9.79 -20.79 6.46
C THR A 57 -9.43 -19.33 6.76
N VAL A 58 -10.39 -18.59 7.33
CA VAL A 58 -10.14 -17.26 7.90
C VAL A 58 -10.20 -17.36 9.42
N THR A 59 -9.08 -17.13 10.09
CA THR A 59 -8.99 -17.12 11.55
C THR A 59 -8.98 -15.68 12.04
N VAL A 60 -9.91 -15.33 12.93
CA VAL A 60 -9.98 -14.01 13.55
C VAL A 60 -9.27 -14.05 14.89
N VAL A 61 -8.29 -13.17 15.08
CA VAL A 61 -7.56 -13.01 16.34
C VAL A 61 -7.83 -11.60 16.88
N PRO A 62 -8.60 -11.48 17.97
CA PRO A 62 -8.83 -10.20 18.62
C PRO A 62 -7.52 -9.55 19.04
N GLN A 63 -7.38 -8.25 18.76
CA GLN A 63 -6.20 -7.49 19.17
C GLN A 63 -6.53 -6.60 20.36
N SER A 64 -5.65 -6.62 21.35
CA SER A 64 -5.75 -5.69 22.47
C SER A 64 -5.36 -4.29 22.00
N LEU A 65 -6.24 -3.32 22.25
CA LEU A 65 -5.96 -1.90 22.07
C LEU A 65 -5.38 -1.25 23.35
N ALA A 66 -5.15 -2.02 24.42
CA ALA A 66 -4.57 -1.49 25.65
C ALA A 66 -3.15 -0.95 25.39
N GLY A 67 -2.89 0.28 25.84
CA GLY A 67 -1.59 0.94 25.65
C GLY A 67 -1.33 1.51 24.25
N GLN A 68 -2.24 1.29 23.28
CA GLN A 68 -2.13 1.89 21.95
C GLN A 68 -2.39 3.40 21.99
N ASP A 69 -1.72 4.15 21.11
CA ASP A 69 -1.92 5.59 20.95
C ASP A 69 -3.23 5.88 20.19
N LEU A 70 -4.34 5.82 20.94
CA LEU A 70 -5.70 6.00 20.44
C LEU A 70 -6.42 7.12 21.21
N GLU A 71 -6.97 8.09 20.48
CA GLU A 71 -7.63 9.26 21.07
C GLU A 71 -8.78 9.73 20.15
N LEU A 72 -9.88 10.21 20.73
CA LEU A 72 -10.85 11.01 19.97
C LEU A 72 -10.56 12.49 20.12
N LEU A 73 -10.54 13.20 19.00
CA LEU A 73 -10.44 14.65 18.94
C LEU A 73 -11.77 15.22 18.46
N ILE A 74 -12.52 15.82 19.37
CA ILE A 74 -13.82 16.44 19.10
C ILE A 74 -13.58 17.94 18.82
N PRO A 75 -13.87 18.45 17.61
CA PRO A 75 -13.69 19.86 17.31
C PRO A 75 -14.49 20.77 18.26
N ASN A 76 -13.84 21.80 18.81
CA ASN A 76 -14.44 22.80 19.69
C ASN A 76 -13.91 24.21 19.33
N GLY A 77 -14.63 24.89 18.42
CA GLY A 77 -14.19 26.15 17.85
C GLY A 77 -12.88 26.01 17.08
N ILE A 78 -11.80 26.63 17.57
CA ILE A 78 -10.45 26.52 17.00
C ILE A 78 -9.61 25.41 17.65
N GLY A 79 -10.11 24.77 18.71
CA GLY A 79 -9.42 23.72 19.45
C GLY A 79 -10.08 22.35 19.28
N PHE A 80 -9.61 21.39 20.08
CA PHE A 80 -10.15 20.03 20.14
C PHE A 80 -10.29 19.59 21.59
N ASP A 81 -11.47 19.11 21.96
CA ASP A 81 -11.67 18.37 23.19
C ASP A 81 -11.17 16.95 22.97
N ARG A 82 -10.31 16.49 23.88
CA ARG A 82 -9.65 15.18 23.79
C ARG A 82 -10.37 14.16 24.65
N ARG A 83 -10.61 12.96 24.11
CA ARG A 83 -11.13 11.82 24.87
C ARG A 83 -10.19 10.64 24.75
N THR A 84 -9.78 10.11 25.89
CA THR A 84 -9.03 8.86 26.00
C THR A 84 -10.00 7.71 26.16
N GLY A 85 -9.65 6.55 25.61
CA GLY A 85 -10.45 5.34 25.71
C GLY A 85 -10.15 4.57 26.99
N THR A 86 -11.11 3.73 27.38
CA THR A 86 -10.94 2.69 28.41
C THR A 86 -10.94 1.33 27.71
N PRO A 87 -9.92 0.48 27.92
CA PRO A 87 -9.92 -0.87 27.39
C PRO A 87 -11.11 -1.67 27.92
N VAL A 88 -11.82 -2.37 27.04
CA VAL A 88 -12.93 -3.27 27.36
C VAL A 88 -12.75 -4.59 26.63
N THR A 89 -13.52 -5.61 26.99
CA THR A 89 -13.58 -6.84 26.20
C THR A 89 -14.00 -6.51 24.76
N GLY A 90 -13.18 -6.92 23.80
CA GLY A 90 -13.43 -6.69 22.37
C GLY A 90 -12.97 -5.34 21.82
N GLY A 91 -12.32 -4.47 22.61
CA GLY A 91 -11.75 -3.23 22.05
C GLY A 91 -11.49 -2.09 23.04
N MET A 92 -11.56 -0.86 22.54
CA MET A 92 -11.43 0.38 23.30
C MET A 92 -12.74 1.14 23.28
N ARG A 93 -13.27 1.47 24.47
CA ARG A 93 -14.52 2.23 24.64
C ARG A 93 -14.24 3.68 25.04
N PHE A 94 -14.92 4.62 24.41
CA PHE A 94 -14.88 6.04 24.73
C PHE A 94 -16.27 6.49 25.18
N ASP A 95 -16.41 6.89 26.44
CA ASP A 95 -17.69 7.31 27.00
C ASP A 95 -17.94 8.83 26.86
N ASN A 96 -19.22 9.21 26.95
CA ASN A 96 -19.66 10.61 26.93
C ASN A 96 -19.22 11.37 25.67
N VAL A 97 -19.25 10.70 24.51
CA VAL A 97 -18.94 11.31 23.23
C VAL A 97 -20.22 11.93 22.66
N PRO A 98 -20.29 13.27 22.49
CA PRO A 98 -21.48 13.95 21.97
C PRO A 98 -21.84 13.48 20.55
N GLN A 99 -23.09 13.69 20.12
CA GLN A 99 -23.54 13.39 18.75
C GLN A 99 -23.04 14.47 17.78
N VAL A 100 -21.73 14.48 17.56
CA VAL A 100 -21.00 15.36 16.65
C VAL A 100 -19.93 14.54 15.93
N GLU A 101 -19.34 15.11 14.88
CA GLU A 101 -18.17 14.51 14.26
C GLU A 101 -16.94 14.66 15.16
N TYR A 102 -16.04 13.70 15.06
CA TYR A 102 -14.74 13.71 15.71
C TYR A 102 -13.70 13.04 14.82
N PHE A 103 -12.43 13.31 15.08
CA PHE A 103 -11.36 12.49 14.55
C PHE A 103 -11.07 11.34 15.50
N LEU A 104 -11.13 10.10 15.02
CA LEU A 104 -10.42 9.00 15.64
C LEU A 104 -8.94 9.10 15.24
N ARG A 105 -8.06 9.40 16.20
CA ARG A 105 -6.62 9.32 16.00
C ARG A 105 -6.14 7.93 16.36
N SER A 106 -5.47 7.27 15.43
CA SER A 106 -4.69 6.06 15.64
C SER A 106 -3.27 6.30 15.15
N ASN A 107 -2.32 6.50 16.08
CA ASN A 107 -0.95 6.89 15.77
C ASN A 107 -0.93 8.17 14.89
N ARG A 108 -0.41 8.09 13.65
CA ARG A 108 -0.33 9.24 12.70
C ARG A 108 -1.53 9.36 11.76
N SER A 109 -2.55 8.52 11.92
CA SER A 109 -3.75 8.52 11.10
C SER A 109 -4.93 9.12 11.86
N TYR A 110 -5.70 9.96 11.17
CA TYR A 110 -6.86 10.65 11.70
C TYR A 110 -8.06 10.35 10.79
N TYR A 111 -9.14 9.82 11.34
CA TYR A 111 -10.35 9.47 10.59
C TYR A 111 -11.50 10.33 11.09
N LEU A 112 -11.99 11.25 10.24
CA LEU A 112 -13.19 12.03 10.56
C LEU A 112 -14.41 11.13 10.42
N THR A 113 -15.16 10.99 11.50
CA THR A 113 -16.33 10.10 11.54
C THR A 113 -17.34 10.60 12.57
N HIS A 114 -18.55 10.06 12.49
CA HIS A 114 -19.60 10.15 13.52
C HIS A 114 -20.06 8.76 13.97
N GLU A 115 -19.36 7.70 13.52
CA GLU A 115 -19.75 6.30 13.71
C GLU A 115 -19.40 5.80 15.11
N ARG A 116 -20.39 5.24 15.81
CA ARG A 116 -20.20 4.73 17.18
C ARG A 116 -19.47 3.39 17.24
N ARG A 117 -19.25 2.74 16.10
CA ARG A 117 -18.47 1.51 15.97
C ARG A 117 -17.45 1.70 14.86
N PHE A 118 -16.19 1.47 15.19
CA PHE A 118 -15.07 1.66 14.28
C PHE A 118 -14.13 0.46 14.36
N ASP A 119 -13.79 -0.13 13.23
CA ASP A 119 -12.91 -1.29 13.12
C ASP A 119 -11.55 -0.89 12.53
N LEU A 120 -10.51 -0.89 13.36
CA LEU A 120 -9.11 -0.77 12.95
C LEU A 120 -8.49 -2.12 12.59
N GLY A 121 -9.31 -3.17 12.47
CA GLY A 121 -8.86 -4.50 12.09
C GLY A 121 -8.25 -4.55 10.70
N VAL A 122 -7.47 -5.60 10.47
CA VAL A 122 -6.67 -5.79 9.23
C VAL A 122 -6.85 -7.20 8.71
N ASN A 123 -6.71 -7.39 7.39
CA ASN A 123 -6.53 -8.72 6.83
C ASN A 123 -5.04 -9.04 6.72
N ARG A 124 -4.71 -10.33 6.85
CA ARG A 124 -3.34 -10.86 6.78
C ARG A 124 -3.33 -12.12 5.95
N VAL A 125 -2.26 -12.35 5.20
CA VAL A 125 -2.04 -13.63 4.51
C VAL A 125 -1.39 -14.63 5.47
N GLY A 126 -1.78 -15.89 5.34
CA GLY A 126 -1.17 -17.01 6.04
C GLY A 126 -1.86 -17.35 7.35
N ARG A 127 -1.19 -18.20 8.13
CA ARG A 127 -1.70 -18.74 9.40
C ARG A 127 -1.55 -17.76 10.58
N ALA A 128 -2.55 -17.73 11.46
CA ALA A 128 -2.60 -16.86 12.64
C ALA A 128 -1.53 -17.17 13.69
N ASP A 129 -1.05 -18.41 13.74
CA ASP A 129 -0.07 -18.89 14.71
C ASP A 129 1.38 -18.83 14.16
N ALA A 130 1.61 -18.08 13.08
CA ALA A 130 2.94 -17.83 12.54
C ALA A 130 3.77 -16.97 13.51
N VAL A 131 5.04 -17.33 13.67
CA VAL A 131 5.96 -16.62 14.56
C VAL A 131 6.87 -15.75 13.71
N TYR A 132 7.05 -14.49 14.09
CA TYR A 132 7.82 -13.50 13.34
C TYR A 132 8.96 -12.94 14.19
N PRO A 133 10.13 -13.61 14.25
CA PRO A 133 11.31 -13.03 14.87
C PRO A 133 11.62 -11.66 14.26
N PRO A 134 12.22 -10.70 15.01
CA PRO A 134 12.40 -9.32 14.56
C PRO A 134 13.54 -9.15 13.53
N MET A 135 13.57 -10.01 12.51
CA MET A 135 14.56 -10.04 11.43
C MET A 135 13.90 -9.63 10.12
N VAL A 136 14.33 -8.53 9.53
CA VAL A 136 13.87 -8.02 8.22
C VAL A 136 14.83 -8.34 7.08
N GLU A 137 16.00 -8.89 7.41
CA GLU A 137 17.02 -9.37 6.47
C GLU A 137 17.67 -10.63 7.07
N MET A 138 18.01 -11.61 6.22
CA MET A 138 18.67 -12.85 6.63
C MET A 138 19.67 -13.33 5.58
N PRO A 139 20.79 -13.93 5.99
CA PRO A 139 21.71 -14.55 5.05
C PRO A 139 21.06 -15.76 4.36
N ALA A 140 21.35 -15.94 3.08
CA ALA A 140 20.81 -17.02 2.27
C ALA A 140 21.93 -17.77 1.54
N GLN A 141 21.87 -19.10 1.61
CA GLN A 141 22.71 -19.96 0.80
C GLN A 141 21.91 -20.34 -0.45
N VAL A 142 22.42 -19.95 -1.61
CA VAL A 142 21.73 -20.11 -2.90
C VAL A 142 22.44 -21.17 -3.72
N ASN A 143 21.67 -22.13 -4.24
CA ASN A 143 22.12 -23.10 -5.24
C ASN A 143 20.97 -23.38 -6.21
N LEU A 144 20.79 -22.46 -7.16
CA LEU A 144 19.72 -22.47 -8.14
C LEU A 144 20.27 -22.80 -9.52
N SER A 145 19.52 -23.56 -10.31
CA SER A 145 19.84 -23.83 -11.71
C SER A 145 18.60 -23.89 -12.58
N GLN A 146 18.78 -23.88 -13.90
CA GLN A 146 17.73 -23.80 -14.91
C GLN A 146 16.89 -22.51 -14.86
N PHE A 147 17.41 -21.46 -14.25
CA PHE A 147 16.83 -20.13 -14.38
C PHE A 147 17.10 -19.58 -15.80
N ALA A 148 16.27 -18.66 -16.27
CA ALA A 148 16.41 -18.00 -17.58
C ALA A 148 17.71 -17.18 -17.62
N PRO A 149 18.38 -17.05 -18.78
CA PRO A 149 19.67 -16.36 -18.87
C PRO A 149 19.68 -15.01 -18.14
N TRP A 150 20.60 -14.83 -17.19
CA TRP A 150 20.65 -13.62 -16.37
C TRP A 150 20.87 -12.37 -17.22
N GLN A 151 20.13 -11.31 -16.90
CA GLN A 151 20.22 -10.00 -17.55
C GLN A 151 20.56 -8.95 -16.50
N THR A 152 21.52 -8.08 -16.81
CA THR A 152 21.87 -6.94 -15.94
C THR A 152 20.78 -5.88 -15.95
N TYR A 153 20.62 -5.20 -14.82
CA TYR A 153 19.85 -3.96 -14.76
C TYR A 153 20.47 -2.91 -15.68
N GLU A 154 19.66 -2.30 -16.54
CA GLU A 154 20.08 -1.17 -17.39
C GLU A 154 19.40 0.13 -16.93
N SER A 155 18.10 0.07 -16.63
CA SER A 155 17.30 1.23 -16.22
C SER A 155 15.99 0.78 -15.57
N VAL A 156 15.21 1.71 -15.02
CA VAL A 156 13.89 1.39 -14.47
C VAL A 156 12.92 0.83 -15.52
N THR A 157 13.09 1.21 -16.79
CA THR A 157 12.29 0.68 -17.90
C THR A 157 12.83 -0.62 -18.46
N SER A 158 14.08 -1.00 -18.11
CA SER A 158 14.75 -2.26 -18.48
C SER A 158 15.47 -2.82 -17.24
N PRO A 159 14.70 -3.38 -16.27
CA PRO A 159 15.19 -3.63 -14.91
C PRO A 159 16.13 -4.83 -14.78
N GLY A 160 16.38 -5.60 -15.85
CA GLY A 160 17.19 -6.82 -15.78
C GLY A 160 16.45 -7.98 -15.10
N SER A 161 17.21 -9.01 -14.73
CA SER A 161 16.71 -10.16 -13.98
C SER A 161 16.67 -9.87 -12.49
N SER A 162 15.70 -10.43 -11.78
CA SER A 162 15.61 -10.40 -10.32
C SER A 162 15.05 -11.71 -9.77
N PHE A 163 15.25 -11.93 -8.48
CA PHE A 163 14.64 -13.03 -7.75
C PHE A 163 13.75 -12.50 -6.62
N GLU A 164 12.56 -13.09 -6.50
CA GLU A 164 11.61 -12.86 -5.42
C GLU A 164 11.36 -14.17 -4.67
N VAL A 165 11.20 -14.07 -3.35
CA VAL A 165 10.88 -15.19 -2.46
C VAL A 165 9.54 -14.90 -1.80
N THR A 166 8.57 -15.77 -1.97
CA THR A 166 7.17 -15.55 -1.51
C THR A 166 6.56 -16.78 -0.86
N SER A 167 5.53 -16.59 -0.05
CA SER A 167 4.71 -17.67 0.51
C SER A 167 3.25 -17.24 0.66
N GLY A 168 2.32 -18.15 0.34
CA GLY A 168 0.91 -17.97 0.72
C GLY A 168 0.48 -18.74 1.98
N ASP A 169 1.40 -19.51 2.58
CA ASP A 169 1.14 -20.25 3.82
C ASP A 169 1.42 -19.35 5.05
N VAL A 170 2.36 -18.42 4.92
CA VAL A 170 2.73 -17.38 5.89
C VAL A 170 2.89 -16.04 5.16
N ASP A 171 2.71 -14.91 5.85
CA ASP A 171 2.94 -13.58 5.26
C ASP A 171 4.44 -13.37 4.95
N LEU A 172 4.86 -13.65 3.72
CA LEU A 172 6.22 -13.47 3.26
C LEU A 172 6.24 -13.02 1.79
N PHE A 173 6.80 -11.84 1.58
CA PHE A 173 7.33 -11.37 0.31
C PHE A 173 8.70 -10.76 0.57
N ALA A 174 9.70 -11.18 -0.19
CA ALA A 174 11.08 -10.74 -0.02
C ALA A 174 11.86 -10.75 -1.33
N TYR A 175 12.86 -9.88 -1.42
CA TYR A 175 13.82 -9.85 -2.51
C TYR A 175 15.01 -10.75 -2.17
N LEU A 176 15.46 -11.57 -3.11
CA LEU A 176 16.74 -12.28 -3.01
C LEU A 176 17.82 -11.48 -3.76
N SER A 177 18.84 -11.07 -3.02
CA SER A 177 19.96 -10.25 -3.52
C SER A 177 21.31 -10.82 -3.05
N PHE A 178 22.41 -10.24 -3.51
CA PHE A 178 23.76 -10.75 -3.28
C PHE A 178 24.69 -9.58 -2.88
N TYR A 179 25.58 -9.77 -1.89
CA TYR A 179 26.41 -8.66 -1.37
C TYR A 179 27.61 -8.31 -2.29
N SER A 180 28.26 -9.32 -2.87
CA SER A 180 29.54 -9.18 -3.58
C SER A 180 29.43 -9.35 -5.10
N SER A 181 28.59 -10.28 -5.56
CA SER A 181 28.42 -10.56 -6.98
C SER A 181 27.03 -11.07 -7.31
N GLU A 182 26.46 -10.56 -8.40
CA GLU A 182 25.26 -11.12 -9.01
C GLU A 182 25.62 -12.32 -9.91
N PRO A 183 24.62 -13.15 -10.31
CA PRO A 183 24.82 -14.14 -11.35
C PRO A 183 25.44 -13.51 -12.61
N PRO A 184 26.45 -14.13 -13.25
CA PRO A 184 27.02 -13.59 -14.48
C PRO A 184 25.98 -13.48 -15.60
N VAL A 185 26.08 -12.46 -16.45
CA VAL A 185 25.19 -12.29 -17.61
C VAL A 185 25.16 -13.58 -18.45
N GLY A 186 23.95 -14.01 -18.82
CA GLY A 186 23.72 -15.23 -19.60
C GLY A 186 23.82 -16.53 -18.81
N SER A 187 24.23 -16.50 -17.53
CA SER A 187 24.22 -17.68 -16.68
C SER A 187 22.79 -18.19 -16.47
N THR A 188 22.68 -19.50 -16.26
CA THR A 188 21.41 -20.20 -15.97
C THR A 188 21.51 -21.04 -14.69
N SER A 189 22.61 -20.87 -13.96
CA SER A 189 22.89 -21.52 -12.68
C SER A 189 23.79 -20.62 -11.84
N TYR A 190 23.56 -20.60 -10.53
CA TYR A 190 24.33 -19.79 -9.60
C TYR A 190 24.33 -20.45 -8.23
N SER A 191 25.53 -20.60 -7.66
CA SER A 191 25.74 -21.19 -6.34
C SER A 191 26.61 -20.25 -5.52
N THR A 192 26.10 -19.78 -4.39
CA THR A 192 26.80 -18.83 -3.51
C THR A 192 26.29 -18.94 -2.07
N SER A 193 27.13 -18.58 -1.11
CA SER A 193 26.73 -18.35 0.30
C SER A 193 26.61 -16.85 0.62
N ASP A 194 26.74 -15.99 -0.38
CA ASP A 194 26.74 -14.54 -0.25
C ASP A 194 25.37 -13.90 -0.59
N GLY A 195 24.33 -14.74 -0.65
CA GLY A 195 22.97 -14.28 -0.83
C GLY A 195 22.39 -13.73 0.47
N TYR A 196 21.40 -12.86 0.35
CA TYR A 196 20.54 -12.45 1.45
C TYR A 196 19.10 -12.28 0.96
N VAL A 197 18.16 -12.56 1.85
CA VAL A 197 16.74 -12.32 1.63
C VAL A 197 16.33 -11.15 2.50
N GLN A 198 15.81 -10.11 1.86
CA GLN A 198 15.34 -8.90 2.52
C GLN A 198 13.83 -8.77 2.35
N SER A 199 13.12 -8.58 3.46
CA SER A 199 11.68 -8.38 3.44
C SER A 199 11.30 -7.22 2.51
N GLY A 200 10.44 -7.53 1.54
CA GLY A 200 9.93 -6.55 0.58
C GLY A 200 8.70 -5.82 1.09
N THR A 201 8.21 -6.13 2.29
CA THR A 201 7.12 -5.40 2.96
C THR A 201 7.60 -4.57 4.15
N GLY A 202 8.87 -4.72 4.53
CA GLY A 202 9.43 -4.16 5.76
C GLY A 202 8.95 -4.88 7.03
N TYR A 203 8.07 -5.88 6.91
CA TYR A 203 7.72 -6.75 8.03
C TYR A 203 8.83 -7.79 8.25
N PRO A 204 9.15 -8.12 9.50
CA PRO A 204 10.01 -9.23 9.83
C PRO A 204 9.52 -10.53 9.21
N MET A 205 10.47 -11.41 8.93
CA MET A 205 10.20 -12.65 8.23
C MET A 205 9.65 -13.72 9.18
N PRO A 206 8.74 -14.59 8.71
CA PRO A 206 8.19 -15.67 9.51
C PRO A 206 9.20 -16.81 9.72
N ALA A 207 9.08 -17.49 10.85
CA ALA A 207 9.57 -18.84 11.00
C ALA A 207 8.71 -19.81 10.17
N LEU A 208 9.37 -20.64 9.35
CA LEU A 208 8.77 -21.65 8.51
C LEU A 208 8.70 -22.97 9.28
N SER A 209 7.58 -23.68 9.16
CA SER A 209 7.38 -25.00 9.76
C SER A 209 6.98 -26.05 8.72
N ALA A 210 7.80 -27.08 8.59
CA ALA A 210 7.54 -28.24 7.74
C ALA A 210 6.25 -28.96 8.15
N ALA A 211 6.04 -29.12 9.46
CA ALA A 211 4.88 -29.78 10.03
C ALA A 211 3.56 -29.05 9.75
N LYS A 212 3.61 -27.73 9.55
CA LYS A 212 2.45 -26.91 9.18
C LYS A 212 2.31 -26.73 7.67
N GLY A 213 3.27 -27.24 6.90
CA GLY A 213 3.25 -27.22 5.44
C GLY A 213 3.72 -25.90 4.84
N ASP A 214 4.45 -25.06 5.58
CA ASP A 214 4.94 -23.76 5.12
C ASP A 214 5.92 -23.95 3.95
N ARG A 215 5.57 -23.43 2.76
CA ARG A 215 6.38 -23.53 1.55
C ARG A 215 6.80 -22.17 1.02
N LEU A 216 7.90 -22.16 0.28
CA LEU A 216 8.38 -20.99 -0.46
C LEU A 216 8.24 -21.18 -1.97
N TYR A 217 7.98 -20.06 -2.65
CA TYR A 217 8.20 -19.89 -4.07
C TYR A 217 9.42 -19.00 -4.26
N ILE A 218 10.32 -19.41 -5.16
CA ILE A 218 11.40 -18.55 -5.65
C ILE A 218 11.08 -18.25 -7.11
N ASN A 219 10.78 -17.00 -7.42
CA ASN A 219 10.41 -16.57 -8.76
C ASN A 219 11.56 -15.79 -9.37
N GLN A 220 11.89 -16.09 -10.62
CA GLN A 220 12.74 -15.23 -11.42
C GLN A 220 11.87 -14.36 -12.29
N LEU A 221 12.04 -13.05 -12.18
CA LEU A 221 11.54 -12.11 -13.16
C LEU A 221 12.62 -11.88 -14.22
N SER A 222 12.23 -11.90 -15.49
CA SER A 222 13.13 -11.66 -16.63
C SER A 222 12.56 -10.58 -17.53
N VAL A 223 13.44 -9.80 -18.17
CA VAL A 223 13.02 -8.74 -19.09
C VAL A 223 12.49 -9.36 -20.38
N THR A 224 11.30 -8.91 -20.76
CA THR A 224 10.62 -9.25 -22.01
C THR A 224 10.36 -7.97 -22.79
N THR A 225 10.54 -8.01 -24.11
CA THR A 225 10.23 -6.90 -25.02
C THR A 225 8.89 -7.16 -25.73
N ALA A 226 7.99 -6.17 -25.75
CA ALA A 226 6.69 -6.25 -26.43
C ALA A 226 6.43 -5.04 -27.34
N GLY A 227 7.28 -4.87 -28.36
CA GLY A 227 7.15 -3.81 -29.36
C GLY A 227 7.75 -2.49 -28.88
N THR A 228 7.08 -1.37 -29.16
CA THR A 228 7.58 -0.02 -28.84
C THR A 228 6.59 0.81 -28.02
N THR A 229 7.10 1.83 -27.35
CA THR A 229 6.31 2.84 -26.63
C THR A 229 5.63 3.83 -27.61
N PRO A 230 4.44 4.37 -27.30
CA PRO A 230 3.68 5.21 -28.23
C PRO A 230 4.34 6.55 -28.60
N SER A 231 4.91 7.26 -27.64
CA SER A 231 5.44 8.62 -27.80
C SER A 231 6.91 8.62 -28.23
N SER A 232 7.74 7.82 -27.56
CA SER A 232 9.19 7.80 -27.80
C SER A 232 9.61 6.81 -28.90
N GLY A 233 8.78 5.83 -29.24
CA GLY A 233 9.15 4.74 -30.15
C GLY A 233 10.24 3.82 -29.61
N ALA A 234 10.65 3.99 -28.36
CA ALA A 234 11.63 3.17 -27.68
C ALA A 234 11.11 1.73 -27.49
N PRO A 235 11.98 0.72 -27.35
CA PRO A 235 11.54 -0.63 -27.00
C PRO A 235 10.67 -0.63 -25.74
N LEU A 236 9.52 -1.29 -25.81
CA LEU A 236 8.67 -1.53 -24.65
C LEU A 236 9.20 -2.78 -23.94
N THR A 237 9.80 -2.59 -22.79
CA THR A 237 10.34 -3.66 -21.95
C THR A 237 9.60 -3.73 -20.61
N TYR A 238 9.44 -4.94 -20.09
CA TYR A 238 8.84 -5.20 -18.78
C TYR A 238 9.49 -6.45 -18.16
N ALA A 239 9.46 -6.55 -16.84
CA ALA A 239 9.84 -7.76 -16.13
C ALA A 239 8.62 -8.64 -15.92
N ALA A 240 8.76 -9.95 -16.11
CA ALA A 240 7.70 -10.89 -15.78
C ALA A 240 8.28 -12.22 -15.31
N VAL A 241 7.52 -12.95 -14.50
CA VAL A 241 7.94 -14.27 -14.01
C VAL A 241 8.15 -15.21 -15.19
N SER A 242 9.38 -15.66 -15.37
CA SER A 242 9.77 -16.57 -16.45
C SER A 242 10.00 -17.98 -15.91
N LYS A 243 10.64 -18.07 -14.74
CA LYS A 243 10.97 -19.31 -14.05
C LYS A 243 10.52 -19.25 -12.60
N SER A 244 10.16 -20.39 -12.04
CA SER A 244 9.83 -20.49 -10.61
C SER A 244 10.29 -21.83 -10.04
N LEU A 245 10.70 -21.81 -8.78
CA LEU A 245 10.92 -23.00 -7.97
C LEU A 245 9.92 -22.97 -6.81
N ARG A 246 9.08 -24.01 -6.73
CA ARG A 246 8.27 -24.27 -5.55
C ARG A 246 9.03 -25.24 -4.64
N MET A 247 9.44 -24.77 -3.47
CA MET A 247 10.16 -25.59 -2.50
C MET A 247 9.21 -26.55 -1.76
N PRO A 248 9.69 -27.72 -1.32
CA PRO A 248 8.96 -28.52 -0.33
C PRO A 248 8.82 -27.73 0.98
N ALA A 249 7.98 -28.22 1.90
CA ALA A 249 7.89 -27.61 3.22
C ALA A 249 9.15 -27.96 4.04
N PHE A 250 9.65 -27.01 4.82
CA PHE A 250 10.84 -27.18 5.65
C PHE A 250 10.79 -26.28 6.89
N ASP A 251 11.59 -26.62 7.90
CA ASP A 251 11.73 -25.82 9.10
C ASP A 251 12.85 -24.78 8.93
N TYR A 252 12.57 -23.53 9.30
CA TYR A 252 13.57 -22.48 9.35
C TYR A 252 13.12 -21.39 10.32
N THR A 253 14.02 -20.92 11.18
CA THR A 253 13.74 -19.82 12.10
C THR A 253 14.78 -18.71 11.88
N PRO A 254 14.34 -17.51 11.49
CA PRO A 254 15.23 -16.35 11.36
C PRO A 254 15.98 -16.06 12.68
N ASP A 255 17.31 -16.17 12.68
CA ASP A 255 18.15 -15.98 13.88
C ASP A 255 19.46 -15.21 13.61
N SER A 256 19.61 -14.61 12.42
CA SER A 256 20.82 -13.92 11.91
C SER A 256 22.10 -14.77 11.77
N ALA A 257 22.11 -16.01 12.25
CA ALA A 257 23.27 -16.89 12.20
C ALA A 257 23.10 -18.02 11.17
N SER A 258 21.88 -18.53 11.02
CA SER A 258 21.54 -19.61 10.11
C SER A 258 21.22 -19.10 8.71
N PHE A 259 21.77 -19.78 7.70
CA PHE A 259 21.47 -19.51 6.30
C PHE A 259 20.10 -20.07 5.91
N LEU A 260 19.27 -19.26 5.28
CA LEU A 260 18.12 -19.77 4.54
C LEU A 260 18.64 -20.52 3.31
N SER A 261 18.44 -21.83 3.26
CA SER A 261 18.92 -22.68 2.16
C SER A 261 17.94 -22.69 0.99
N LEU A 262 18.28 -21.98 -0.07
CA LEU A 262 17.49 -21.84 -1.30
C LEU A 262 18.13 -22.66 -2.42
N SER A 263 17.65 -23.89 -2.63
CA SER A 263 18.21 -24.78 -3.65
C SER A 263 17.16 -25.53 -4.46
N GLY A 264 17.40 -25.64 -5.77
CA GLY A 264 16.57 -26.45 -6.66
C GLY A 264 16.71 -26.10 -8.13
N LEU A 265 15.93 -26.82 -8.94
CA LEU A 265 15.79 -26.61 -10.38
C LEU A 265 14.60 -25.70 -10.64
N MET A 266 14.82 -24.52 -11.21
CA MET A 266 13.72 -23.63 -11.57
C MET A 266 13.00 -24.14 -12.82
N GLN A 267 11.68 -24.22 -12.74
CA GLN A 267 10.81 -24.69 -13.82
C GLN A 267 10.21 -23.53 -14.59
N GLN A 268 9.81 -23.78 -15.84
CA GLN A 268 9.04 -22.79 -16.61
C GLN A 268 7.70 -22.53 -15.91
N ALA A 269 7.42 -21.26 -15.59
CA ALA A 269 6.12 -20.91 -15.05
C ALA A 269 5.04 -20.99 -16.15
N PRO A 270 3.83 -21.52 -15.87
CA PRO A 270 2.70 -21.49 -16.78
C PRO A 270 2.44 -20.08 -17.31
N GLN A 271 2.45 -19.90 -18.63
CA GLN A 271 2.36 -18.57 -19.25
C GLN A 271 0.91 -18.17 -19.48
N THR A 272 0.57 -16.93 -19.13
CA THR A 272 -0.72 -16.28 -19.37
C THR A 272 -0.50 -15.02 -20.20
N SER A 273 -1.20 -14.90 -21.32
CA SER A 273 -1.18 -13.68 -22.14
C SER A 273 -2.48 -12.90 -21.97
N PHE A 274 -2.37 -11.59 -22.07
CA PHE A 274 -3.51 -10.68 -22.09
C PHE A 274 -3.25 -9.50 -23.02
N SER A 275 -4.33 -8.87 -23.48
CA SER A 275 -4.26 -7.64 -24.27
C SER A 275 -4.74 -6.48 -23.42
N LEU A 276 -4.08 -5.34 -23.52
CA LEU A 276 -4.47 -4.12 -22.84
C LEU A 276 -4.49 -2.94 -23.82
N GLU A 277 -5.37 -1.99 -23.55
CA GLU A 277 -5.35 -0.64 -24.10
C GLU A 277 -5.20 0.34 -22.93
N TRP A 278 -4.05 0.99 -22.81
CA TRP A 278 -3.80 1.96 -21.75
C TRP A 278 -3.71 3.37 -22.33
N ARG A 279 -4.68 4.21 -21.97
CA ARG A 279 -4.81 5.59 -22.45
C ARG A 279 -4.03 6.54 -21.54
N LEU A 280 -2.71 6.57 -21.70
CA LEU A 280 -1.82 7.46 -20.96
C LEU A 280 -2.25 8.93 -21.06
N ALA A 281 -2.74 9.35 -22.24
CA ALA A 281 -3.26 10.70 -22.48
C ALA A 281 -4.44 11.10 -21.56
N GLU A 282 -5.24 10.13 -21.12
CA GLU A 282 -6.35 10.40 -20.18
C GLU A 282 -5.86 10.67 -18.76
N PHE A 283 -4.63 10.28 -18.44
CA PHE A 283 -3.95 10.65 -17.19
C PHE A 283 -3.23 11.99 -17.34
N THR A 284 -2.41 12.15 -18.38
CA THR A 284 -1.52 13.32 -18.56
C THR A 284 -2.29 14.64 -18.71
N ARG A 285 -3.51 14.62 -19.24
CA ARG A 285 -4.38 15.81 -19.35
C ARG A 285 -4.66 16.50 -18.01
N TRP A 286 -4.59 15.76 -16.89
CA TRP A 286 -4.85 16.28 -15.55
C TRP A 286 -3.62 16.85 -14.85
N ARG A 287 -2.48 16.95 -15.55
CA ARG A 287 -1.21 17.45 -15.00
C ARG A 287 -1.37 18.78 -14.25
N THR A 288 -2.07 19.75 -14.84
CA THR A 288 -2.23 21.09 -14.25
C THR A 288 -3.15 21.10 -13.04
N ASP A 289 -4.11 20.18 -12.97
CA ASP A 289 -4.97 20.00 -11.80
C ASP A 289 -4.19 19.35 -10.65
N ALA A 290 -3.27 18.43 -10.95
CA ALA A 290 -2.39 17.84 -9.95
C ALA A 290 -1.45 18.90 -9.34
N ASN A 291 -0.79 19.71 -10.17
CA ASN A 291 -0.07 20.92 -9.77
C ASN A 291 0.23 21.76 -11.03
N PRO A 292 0.03 23.10 -11.04
CA PRO A 292 0.27 23.93 -12.23
C PRO A 292 1.70 23.81 -12.80
N ASN A 293 2.69 23.55 -11.95
CA ASN A 293 4.10 23.39 -12.29
C ASN A 293 4.56 21.90 -12.35
N ALA A 294 3.61 20.95 -12.35
CA ALA A 294 3.93 19.52 -12.46
C ALA A 294 4.61 19.19 -13.78
N SER A 295 5.59 18.29 -13.70
CA SER A 295 6.15 17.53 -14.82
C SER A 295 5.63 16.10 -14.78
N LEU A 296 5.53 15.48 -15.96
CA LEU A 296 5.19 14.07 -16.08
C LEU A 296 6.33 13.21 -15.49
N ASN A 297 5.97 12.17 -14.76
CA ASN A 297 6.93 11.21 -14.21
C ASN A 297 6.66 9.81 -14.80
N TYR A 298 7.19 8.75 -14.19
CA TYR A 298 7.02 7.40 -14.69
C TYR A 298 5.56 6.94 -14.54
N PRO A 299 4.93 6.43 -15.61
CA PRO A 299 3.79 5.54 -15.48
C PRO A 299 4.27 4.11 -15.23
N SER A 300 3.50 3.36 -14.44
CA SER A 300 3.76 1.93 -14.19
C SER A 300 2.51 1.08 -14.30
N PHE A 301 2.70 -0.17 -14.69
CA PHE A 301 1.66 -1.18 -14.75
C PHE A 301 2.21 -2.47 -14.15
N SER A 302 1.49 -3.03 -13.18
CA SER A 302 1.86 -4.28 -12.55
C SER A 302 0.72 -5.30 -12.59
N VAL A 303 1.09 -6.57 -12.56
CA VAL A 303 0.21 -7.71 -12.33
C VAL A 303 0.79 -8.46 -11.15
N VAL A 304 -0.04 -8.71 -10.15
CA VAL A 304 0.36 -9.28 -8.87
C VAL A 304 -0.60 -10.41 -8.51
N PRO A 305 -0.11 -11.46 -7.83
CA PRO A 305 -0.97 -12.50 -7.31
C PRO A 305 -1.70 -12.02 -6.04
N SER A 306 -2.86 -12.59 -5.78
CA SER A 306 -3.57 -12.47 -4.50
C SER A 306 -3.74 -13.86 -3.91
N ALA A 307 -2.98 -14.15 -2.85
CA ALA A 307 -3.11 -15.43 -2.16
C ALA A 307 -4.54 -15.58 -1.62
N ASN A 308 -5.04 -16.82 -1.64
CA ASN A 308 -6.31 -17.20 -0.99
C ASN A 308 -7.58 -16.54 -1.59
N GLY A 309 -7.47 -16.00 -2.80
CA GLY A 309 -8.60 -15.48 -3.56
C GLY A 309 -8.75 -13.96 -3.46
N LEU A 310 -9.97 -13.49 -3.76
CA LEU A 310 -10.32 -12.06 -3.84
C LEU A 310 -11.69 -11.74 -3.22
N GLN A 311 -12.29 -12.71 -2.51
CA GLN A 311 -13.60 -12.57 -1.89
C GLN A 311 -13.61 -11.46 -0.82
N ASP A 312 -12.50 -11.29 -0.11
CA ASP A 312 -12.33 -10.27 0.94
C ASP A 312 -11.43 -9.10 0.48
N GLY A 313 -11.24 -8.95 -0.83
CA GLY A 313 -10.35 -7.96 -1.42
C GLY A 313 -8.97 -8.51 -1.78
N TRP A 314 -8.04 -7.61 -2.09
CA TRP A 314 -6.64 -7.93 -2.34
C TRP A 314 -5.87 -7.98 -1.01
N VAL A 315 -5.87 -9.15 -0.37
CA VAL A 315 -5.25 -9.35 0.94
C VAL A 315 -3.77 -9.67 0.80
N GLY A 316 -2.93 -8.78 1.35
CA GLY A 316 -1.48 -8.92 1.40
C GLY A 316 -0.78 -8.81 0.04
N TYR A 317 0.53 -8.60 0.10
CA TYR A 317 1.38 -8.46 -1.08
C TYR A 317 2.24 -9.70 -1.28
N GLN A 318 2.24 -10.25 -2.50
CA GLN A 318 2.84 -11.56 -2.80
C GLN A 318 3.80 -11.50 -4.00
N GLY A 319 4.41 -10.34 -4.21
CA GLY A 319 5.33 -10.06 -5.29
C GLY A 319 4.67 -9.84 -6.65
N GLU A 320 5.48 -9.87 -7.69
CA GLU A 320 5.11 -9.44 -9.03
C GLU A 320 5.02 -10.65 -9.96
N LEU A 321 3.92 -10.77 -10.70
CA LEU A 321 3.83 -11.64 -11.88
C LEU A 321 4.38 -10.91 -13.11
N LEU A 322 4.11 -9.60 -13.18
CA LEU A 322 4.58 -8.68 -14.22
C LEU A 322 4.76 -7.29 -13.60
N ASP A 323 5.83 -6.62 -13.96
CA ASP A 323 6.09 -5.22 -13.62
C ASP A 323 6.64 -4.45 -14.83
N MET A 324 6.03 -3.31 -15.13
CA MET A 324 6.33 -2.50 -16.30
C MET A 324 6.38 -1.03 -15.93
N TYR A 325 7.51 -0.37 -16.18
CA TYR A 325 7.64 1.08 -16.16
C TYR A 325 7.85 1.60 -17.58
N LEU A 326 7.16 2.67 -17.96
CA LEU A 326 7.45 3.38 -19.21
C LEU A 326 8.34 4.59 -18.94
N PRO A 327 9.04 5.13 -19.95
CA PRO A 327 9.86 6.33 -19.79
C PRO A 327 9.07 7.52 -19.20
N ARG A 328 9.77 8.43 -18.52
CA ARG A 328 9.13 9.66 -18.03
C ARG A 328 8.54 10.45 -19.19
N GLY A 329 7.32 10.92 -19.02
CA GLY A 329 6.63 11.71 -20.04
C GLY A 329 6.04 10.88 -21.18
N GLU A 330 6.01 9.55 -21.05
CA GLU A 330 5.29 8.71 -21.99
C GLU A 330 3.80 9.07 -22.00
N ASP A 331 3.25 9.23 -23.20
CA ASP A 331 1.88 9.72 -23.44
C ASP A 331 1.21 8.96 -24.60
N GLY A 332 -0.07 9.22 -24.86
CA GLY A 332 -0.83 8.60 -25.96
C GLY A 332 -1.58 7.33 -25.55
N VAL A 333 -1.67 6.35 -26.47
CA VAL A 333 -2.40 5.09 -26.26
C VAL A 333 -1.48 3.90 -26.48
N LEU A 334 -1.27 3.11 -25.43
CA LEU A 334 -0.50 1.87 -25.47
C LEU A 334 -1.44 0.67 -25.66
N THR A 335 -1.48 0.10 -26.86
CA THR A 335 -2.21 -1.14 -27.15
C THR A 335 -1.25 -2.29 -27.36
N ARG A 336 -1.16 -3.22 -26.42
CA ARG A 336 -0.19 -4.33 -26.48
C ARG A 336 -0.74 -5.64 -25.94
N ARG A 337 -0.20 -6.74 -26.46
CA ARG A 337 -0.34 -8.06 -25.88
C ARG A 337 0.88 -8.33 -25.01
N LEU A 338 0.67 -8.51 -23.71
CA LEU A 338 1.71 -8.85 -22.74
C LEU A 338 1.55 -10.30 -22.29
N THR A 339 2.60 -10.88 -21.70
CA THR A 339 2.59 -12.24 -21.18
C THR A 339 3.35 -12.30 -19.87
N PHE A 340 2.87 -13.11 -18.92
CA PHE A 340 3.55 -13.39 -17.66
C PHE A 340 3.44 -14.85 -17.28
N GLY A 341 4.39 -15.34 -16.49
CA GLY A 341 4.29 -16.65 -15.84
C GLY A 341 3.49 -16.56 -14.55
N ASN A 342 2.63 -17.54 -14.28
CA ASN A 342 1.92 -17.68 -13.01
C ASN A 342 2.20 -19.07 -12.42
N PRO A 343 3.12 -19.19 -11.43
CA PRO A 343 3.47 -20.47 -10.82
C PRO A 343 2.51 -20.89 -9.69
N TYR A 344 1.50 -20.07 -9.38
CA TYR A 344 0.64 -20.25 -8.22
C TYR A 344 -0.61 -21.09 -8.55
N PRO A 345 -1.28 -21.66 -7.53
CA PRO A 345 -2.54 -22.36 -7.73
C PRO A 345 -3.61 -21.46 -8.34
N SER A 346 -4.53 -22.03 -9.13
CA SER A 346 -5.64 -21.29 -9.76
C SER A 346 -6.65 -20.70 -8.77
N THR A 347 -6.58 -21.09 -7.49
CA THR A 347 -7.39 -20.50 -6.41
C THR A 347 -6.88 -19.10 -6.02
N TRP A 348 -5.64 -18.75 -6.37
CA TRP A 348 -5.12 -17.42 -6.16
C TRP A 348 -5.74 -16.46 -7.18
N GLY A 349 -6.10 -15.27 -6.72
CA GLY A 349 -6.53 -14.19 -7.59
C GLY A 349 -5.37 -13.57 -8.35
N VAL A 350 -5.71 -12.77 -9.36
CA VAL A 350 -4.76 -11.93 -10.09
C VAL A 350 -5.29 -10.51 -10.12
N VAL A 351 -4.53 -9.60 -9.54
CA VAL A 351 -4.83 -8.17 -9.44
C VAL A 351 -3.88 -7.43 -10.37
N SER A 352 -4.33 -6.32 -10.93
CA SER A 352 -3.48 -5.44 -11.71
C SER A 352 -3.68 -4.00 -11.31
N SER A 353 -2.59 -3.24 -11.38
CA SER A 353 -2.56 -1.82 -11.05
C SER A 353 -1.92 -1.04 -12.18
N ALA A 354 -2.60 0.03 -12.62
CA ALA A 354 -2.04 1.03 -13.51
C ALA A 354 -1.89 2.35 -12.75
N SER A 355 -0.70 2.93 -12.83
CA SER A 355 -0.39 4.19 -12.16
C SER A 355 0.25 5.20 -13.09
N TYR A 356 -0.03 6.49 -12.86
CA TYR A 356 0.65 7.58 -13.54
C TYR A 356 1.00 8.65 -12.51
N SER A 357 2.28 8.98 -12.39
CA SER A 357 2.76 9.95 -11.39
C SER A 357 3.16 11.29 -12.00
N PHE A 358 3.03 12.34 -11.18
CA PHE A 358 3.44 13.71 -11.46
C PHE A 358 4.37 14.18 -10.36
N ARG A 359 5.30 15.08 -10.68
CA ARG A 359 6.19 15.69 -9.69
C ARG A 359 6.48 17.15 -10.00
N ALA A 360 6.87 17.92 -8.99
CA ALA A 360 7.37 19.28 -9.18
C ALA A 360 8.53 19.30 -10.19
N SER A 361 8.53 20.28 -11.10
CA SER A 361 9.60 20.42 -12.11
C SER A 361 10.93 20.82 -11.49
N SER A 362 10.90 21.62 -10.41
CA SER A 362 12.08 22.06 -9.66
C SER A 362 12.14 21.34 -8.31
N PRO A 363 13.34 20.90 -7.86
CA PRO A 363 13.48 20.32 -6.54
C PRO A 363 13.34 21.36 -5.44
N VAL A 364 12.86 20.93 -4.29
CA VAL A 364 12.97 21.62 -3.00
C VAL A 364 14.25 21.13 -2.34
N VAL A 365 15.17 22.04 -2.03
CA VAL A 365 16.44 21.69 -1.39
C VAL A 365 16.35 21.96 0.11
N VAL A 366 16.48 20.91 0.92
CA VAL A 366 16.54 20.99 2.38
C VAL A 366 17.87 20.38 2.82
N ASN A 367 18.73 21.18 3.46
CA ASN A 367 20.06 20.77 3.92
C ASN A 367 20.90 20.07 2.84
N GLY A 368 20.89 20.60 1.61
CA GLY A 368 21.66 20.04 0.49
C GLY A 368 21.02 18.82 -0.19
N ARG A 369 19.90 18.29 0.33
CA ARG A 369 19.15 17.20 -0.29
C ARG A 369 18.00 17.72 -1.13
N SER A 370 17.87 17.20 -2.35
CA SER A 370 16.78 17.54 -3.27
C SER A 370 15.57 16.63 -3.09
N PHE A 371 14.39 17.24 -2.96
CA PHE A 371 13.09 16.58 -2.89
C PHE A 371 12.20 17.05 -4.03
N PHE A 372 11.43 16.14 -4.62
CA PHE A 372 10.45 16.47 -5.67
C PHE A 372 9.06 16.14 -5.14
N PRO A 373 8.31 17.11 -4.59
CA PRO A 373 6.91 16.93 -4.26
C PRO A 373 6.15 16.28 -5.42
N SER A 374 5.29 15.31 -5.12
CA SER A 374 4.66 14.48 -6.13
C SER A 374 3.24 14.07 -5.76
N GLY A 375 2.49 13.62 -6.77
CA GLY A 375 1.16 13.04 -6.65
C GLY A 375 0.97 11.96 -7.72
N THR A 376 0.11 10.98 -7.45
CA THR A 376 -0.06 9.80 -8.31
C THR A 376 -1.53 9.49 -8.56
N PHE A 377 -1.83 9.00 -9.75
CA PHE A 377 -3.07 8.30 -10.07
C PHE A 377 -2.87 6.81 -9.88
N ASN A 378 -3.89 6.13 -9.35
CA ASN A 378 -3.92 4.69 -9.26
C ASN A 378 -5.27 4.17 -9.74
N VAL A 379 -5.24 3.12 -10.55
CA VAL A 379 -6.41 2.34 -10.95
C VAL A 379 -6.04 0.88 -10.75
N THR A 380 -6.72 0.21 -9.82
CA THR A 380 -6.44 -1.18 -9.47
C THR A 380 -7.74 -1.97 -9.47
N ASP A 381 -7.74 -3.12 -10.13
CA ASP A 381 -8.87 -4.06 -10.13
C ASP A 381 -8.33 -5.47 -10.38
N ARG A 382 -9.22 -6.45 -10.39
CA ARG A 382 -8.95 -7.78 -10.93
C ARG A 382 -8.44 -7.63 -12.37
N LEU A 383 -7.42 -8.41 -12.74
CA LEU A 383 -6.79 -8.29 -14.05
C LEU A 383 -7.83 -8.37 -15.19
N ASP A 384 -8.74 -9.34 -15.12
CA ASP A 384 -9.80 -9.57 -16.12
C ASP A 384 -10.76 -8.38 -16.29
N ARG A 385 -11.07 -7.67 -15.20
CA ARG A 385 -11.90 -6.47 -15.23
C ARG A 385 -11.15 -5.24 -15.72
N LEU A 386 -9.90 -5.06 -15.27
CA LEU A 386 -9.09 -3.91 -15.63
C LEU A 386 -8.84 -3.85 -17.15
N ILE A 387 -8.63 -5.02 -17.77
CA ILE A 387 -8.35 -5.14 -19.21
C ILE A 387 -9.60 -5.36 -20.08
N ALA A 388 -10.79 -5.44 -19.48
CA ALA A 388 -12.04 -5.61 -20.23
C ALA A 388 -12.38 -4.39 -21.11
N GLY A 389 -11.74 -3.25 -20.86
CA GLY A 389 -11.82 -2.03 -21.66
C GLY A 389 -10.55 -1.18 -21.54
N PRO A 390 -10.58 0.05 -22.06
CA PRO A 390 -9.45 0.96 -21.96
C PRO A 390 -9.15 1.36 -20.51
N ILE A 391 -7.89 1.23 -20.11
CA ILE A 391 -7.39 1.67 -18.81
C ILE A 391 -7.25 3.19 -18.84
N GLN A 392 -8.01 3.87 -17.99
CA GLN A 392 -8.08 5.33 -17.85
C GLN A 392 -8.54 5.70 -16.43
N PRO A 393 -8.26 6.91 -15.92
CA PRO A 393 -8.66 7.29 -14.58
C PRO A 393 -10.18 7.44 -14.46
N GLY A 394 -10.77 6.93 -13.38
CA GLY A 394 -12.19 7.11 -13.04
C GLY A 394 -12.49 8.39 -12.24
N ILE A 395 -11.45 9.08 -11.75
CA ILE A 395 -11.54 10.28 -10.93
C ILE A 395 -10.36 11.22 -11.26
N SER A 396 -10.58 12.55 -11.26
CA SER A 396 -9.51 13.54 -11.42
C SER A 396 -8.96 13.98 -10.05
N PRO A 397 -7.80 14.67 -10.00
CA PRO A 397 -7.28 15.23 -8.77
C PRO A 397 -8.22 16.29 -8.19
N PRO A 398 -8.20 16.52 -6.86
CA PRO A 398 -8.69 17.76 -6.28
C PRO A 398 -7.95 18.96 -6.89
N ARG A 399 -8.57 20.14 -6.87
CA ARG A 399 -8.06 21.34 -7.55
C ARG A 399 -7.94 22.53 -6.61
N GLU A 400 -7.25 23.58 -7.05
CA GLU A 400 -7.15 24.86 -6.33
C GLU A 400 -6.77 24.68 -4.85
N LEU A 401 -5.73 23.87 -4.59
CA LEU A 401 -5.25 23.61 -3.25
C LEU A 401 -4.79 24.92 -2.59
N ARG A 402 -5.25 25.17 -1.37
CA ARG A 402 -4.94 26.36 -0.59
C ARG A 402 -4.53 26.00 0.84
N ILE A 403 -3.63 26.79 1.38
CA ILE A 403 -3.26 26.80 2.80
C ILE A 403 -3.57 28.20 3.32
N ASP A 404 -4.36 28.31 4.38
CA ASP A 404 -4.83 29.58 4.96
C ASP A 404 -5.47 30.53 3.92
N GLY A 405 -6.22 29.96 2.96
CA GLY A 405 -6.87 30.71 1.88
C GLY A 405 -5.93 31.20 0.77
N VAL A 406 -4.61 31.00 0.91
CA VAL A 406 -3.58 31.35 -0.08
C VAL A 406 -3.26 30.11 -0.94
N ASP A 407 -2.97 30.33 -2.23
CA ASP A 407 -2.53 29.28 -3.15
C ASP A 407 -1.38 28.44 -2.57
N ALA A 408 -1.56 27.12 -2.53
CA ALA A 408 -0.59 26.16 -2.01
C ALA A 408 0.48 25.76 -3.04
N TYR A 409 0.34 26.16 -4.31
CA TYR A 409 1.30 25.83 -5.38
C TYR A 409 2.52 26.77 -5.41
N VAL A 410 2.60 27.73 -4.48
CA VAL A 410 3.73 28.65 -4.28
C VAL A 410 4.37 28.40 -2.92
N SER A 411 5.69 28.22 -2.89
CA SER A 411 6.42 28.00 -1.64
C SER A 411 6.35 29.22 -0.74
N ARG A 412 6.07 29.02 0.55
CA ARG A 412 5.98 30.10 1.55
C ARG A 412 6.15 29.57 2.97
N GLN A 413 6.36 30.49 3.91
CA GLN A 413 6.17 30.22 5.32
C GLN A 413 4.68 30.33 5.68
N VAL A 414 4.15 29.40 6.46
CA VAL A 414 2.79 29.50 7.01
C VAL A 414 2.79 30.40 8.25
N GLY A 415 1.69 31.12 8.49
CA GLY A 415 1.62 32.08 9.61
C GLY A 415 1.23 31.45 10.95
N THR A 416 0.83 30.18 10.96
CA THR A 416 0.29 29.47 12.12
C THR A 416 0.76 28.01 12.10
N ASN A 417 0.80 27.38 13.28
CA ASN A 417 1.04 25.94 13.43
C ASN A 417 -0.23 25.10 13.26
N GLN A 418 -1.39 25.73 13.00
CA GLN A 418 -2.69 25.11 12.74
C GLN A 418 -3.30 25.65 11.43
N PRO A 419 -2.62 25.50 10.30
CA PRO A 419 -3.12 25.99 9.04
C PRO A 419 -4.43 25.32 8.64
N VAL A 420 -5.24 26.05 7.88
CA VAL A 420 -6.44 25.51 7.23
C VAL A 420 -6.08 25.12 5.81
N MET A 421 -6.24 23.84 5.51
CA MET A 421 -6.09 23.29 4.16
C MET A 421 -7.45 23.27 3.50
N SER A 422 -7.55 23.78 2.28
CA SER A 422 -8.79 23.72 1.50
C SER A 422 -8.51 23.41 0.04
N TRP A 423 -9.47 22.80 -0.63
CA TRP A 423 -9.38 22.44 -2.05
C TRP A 423 -10.76 22.55 -2.70
N ARG A 424 -10.80 22.43 -4.02
CA ARG A 424 -12.03 22.21 -4.78
C ARG A 424 -12.15 20.74 -5.19
N PRO A 425 -13.38 20.23 -5.34
CA PRO A 425 -13.60 18.87 -5.81
C PRO A 425 -13.01 18.60 -7.20
N PRO A 426 -12.74 17.30 -7.49
CA PRO A 426 -12.48 16.80 -8.84
C PRO A 426 -13.52 17.27 -9.87
N THR A 427 -13.11 17.42 -11.13
CA THR A 427 -14.03 17.64 -12.26
C THR A 427 -14.55 16.33 -12.84
N LEU A 428 -13.76 15.26 -12.75
CA LEU A 428 -14.15 13.90 -13.12
C LEU A 428 -14.33 13.05 -11.87
N GLY A 429 -15.44 12.32 -11.82
CA GLY A 429 -15.78 11.42 -10.71
C GLY A 429 -16.27 12.16 -9.46
N THR A 430 -16.76 11.39 -8.48
CA THR A 430 -17.17 11.92 -7.17
C THR A 430 -16.39 11.17 -6.09
N PRO A 431 -15.62 11.87 -5.26
CA PRO A 431 -14.86 11.22 -4.21
C PRO A 431 -15.79 10.67 -3.13
N ARG A 432 -15.48 9.47 -2.63
CA ARG A 432 -16.03 8.92 -1.40
C ARG A 432 -15.31 9.45 -0.18
N ALA A 433 -14.01 9.67 -0.32
CA ALA A 433 -13.17 10.23 0.73
C ALA A 433 -12.08 11.12 0.12
N TYR A 434 -11.61 12.08 0.91
CA TYR A 434 -10.33 12.72 0.68
C TYR A 434 -9.31 12.25 1.69
N ILE A 435 -8.08 12.06 1.22
CA ILE A 435 -6.95 11.69 2.06
C ILE A 435 -5.93 12.82 1.99
N VAL A 436 -5.81 13.57 3.08
CA VAL A 436 -4.89 14.69 3.22
C VAL A 436 -3.63 14.18 3.92
N THR A 437 -2.50 14.21 3.22
CA THR A 437 -1.21 13.74 3.74
C THR A 437 -0.23 14.89 3.87
N LEU A 438 0.23 15.13 5.09
CA LEU A 438 1.35 16.02 5.39
C LEU A 438 2.65 15.23 5.30
N VAL A 439 3.54 15.64 4.41
CA VAL A 439 4.84 14.98 4.22
C VAL A 439 5.95 15.90 4.72
N LEU A 440 6.58 15.51 5.83
CA LEU A 440 7.77 16.17 6.35
C LEU A 440 8.96 15.90 5.42
N LEU A 441 9.68 16.94 5.02
CA LEU A 441 10.96 16.84 4.33
C LEU A 441 12.09 16.84 5.37
N PRO A 442 12.66 15.66 5.69
CA PRO A 442 13.59 15.52 6.81
C PRO A 442 14.94 16.16 6.54
N THR A 443 15.62 16.48 7.64
CA THR A 443 16.96 17.07 7.65
C THR A 443 18.09 16.03 7.63
N THR A 444 17.84 14.78 8.05
CA THR A 444 18.89 13.76 8.26
C THR A 444 18.55 12.32 7.80
N SER A 445 17.33 12.04 7.34
CA SER A 445 16.84 10.69 6.97
C SER A 445 16.04 10.68 5.66
N PHE A 446 15.57 9.51 5.18
CA PHE A 446 14.52 9.40 4.16
C PHE A 446 13.17 9.86 4.75
N THR A 447 12.27 10.44 3.95
CA THR A 447 10.99 11.07 4.34
C THR A 447 10.25 10.34 5.48
N THR A 448 10.31 10.83 6.72
CA THR A 448 9.95 10.01 7.91
C THR A 448 8.70 10.39 8.69
N VAL A 449 7.88 11.34 8.23
CA VAL A 449 6.57 11.59 8.87
C VAL A 449 5.50 11.89 7.84
N GLN A 450 4.58 10.94 7.68
CA GLN A 450 3.30 11.15 7.04
C GLN A 450 2.24 11.24 8.13
N THR A 451 1.69 12.42 8.35
CA THR A 451 0.42 12.55 9.08
C THR A 451 -0.70 12.50 8.06
N ARG A 452 -1.66 11.59 8.25
CA ARG A 452 -2.74 11.35 7.29
C ARG A 452 -4.09 11.64 7.93
N PHE A 453 -4.90 12.43 7.24
CA PHE A 453 -6.30 12.64 7.57
C PHE A 453 -7.15 12.04 6.49
N THR A 454 -8.16 11.27 6.88
CA THR A 454 -9.19 10.78 5.98
C THR A 454 -10.49 11.43 6.37
N VAL A 455 -11.10 12.14 5.41
CA VAL A 455 -12.36 12.86 5.59
C VAL A 455 -13.38 12.40 4.55
N PRO A 456 -14.69 12.45 4.84
CA PRO A 456 -15.73 12.15 3.85
C PRO A 456 -15.62 13.01 2.59
N GLY A 457 -16.08 12.48 1.45
CA GLY A 457 -15.92 13.09 0.13
C GLY A 457 -16.69 14.40 -0.11
N ASP A 458 -17.57 14.78 0.81
CA ASP A 458 -18.25 16.09 0.84
C ASP A 458 -17.44 17.16 1.59
N ARG A 459 -16.33 16.79 2.23
CA ARG A 459 -15.42 17.73 2.92
C ARG A 459 -14.34 18.24 1.98
N THR A 460 -14.20 19.56 1.91
CA THR A 460 -13.19 20.22 1.07
C THR A 460 -12.28 21.15 1.86
N GLU A 461 -12.33 21.06 3.18
CA GLU A 461 -11.52 21.84 4.10
C GLU A 461 -11.13 20.96 5.31
N LEU A 462 -9.91 21.17 5.81
CA LEU A 462 -9.38 20.54 7.00
C LEU A 462 -8.54 21.56 7.78
N ARG A 463 -8.90 21.81 9.04
CA ARG A 463 -8.05 22.49 10.00
C ARG A 463 -7.16 21.47 10.71
N LEU A 464 -5.86 21.70 10.71
CA LEU A 464 -4.94 20.83 11.45
C LEU A 464 -5.12 20.97 12.97
N PRO A 465 -5.17 19.86 13.72
CA PRO A 465 -4.99 19.87 15.16
C PRO A 465 -3.68 20.55 15.61
N PRO A 466 -3.68 21.19 16.80
CA PRO A 466 -2.47 21.79 17.36
C PRO A 466 -1.38 20.75 17.62
N GLY A 467 -0.12 21.13 17.38
CA GLY A 467 1.05 20.32 17.72
C GLY A 467 1.51 19.31 16.66
N LEU A 468 0.92 19.32 15.46
CA LEU A 468 1.28 18.38 14.38
C LEU A 468 2.45 18.85 13.52
N LEU A 469 2.63 20.16 13.41
CA LEU A 469 3.70 20.74 12.62
C LEU A 469 4.91 21.02 13.54
N VAL A 470 6.06 20.46 13.19
CA VAL A 470 7.33 20.70 13.89
C VAL A 470 7.83 22.09 13.52
N PRO A 471 8.12 22.99 14.48
CA PRO A 471 8.63 24.33 14.21
C PRO A 471 9.91 24.32 13.35
N GLY A 472 10.09 25.37 12.53
CA GLY A 472 11.22 25.49 11.59
C GLY A 472 11.37 24.37 10.54
N SER A 473 10.39 23.48 10.36
CA SER A 473 10.49 22.34 9.45
C SER A 473 9.86 22.64 8.08
N THR A 474 10.26 21.87 7.07
CA THR A 474 9.73 21.99 5.70
C THR A 474 8.79 20.82 5.40
N TYR A 475 7.61 21.11 4.88
CA TYR A 475 6.59 20.14 4.50
C TYR A 475 6.13 20.34 3.07
N TYR A 476 5.49 19.34 2.48
CA TYR A 476 4.51 19.56 1.42
C TYR A 476 3.23 18.79 1.72
N LEU A 477 2.15 19.22 1.08
CA LEU A 477 0.81 18.67 1.25
C LEU A 477 0.42 17.84 0.02
N ARG A 478 -0.18 16.68 0.24
CA ARG A 478 -0.91 15.91 -0.78
C ARG A 478 -2.37 15.83 -0.39
N VAL A 479 -3.26 15.97 -1.36
CA VAL A 479 -4.67 15.66 -1.21
C VAL A 479 -5.06 14.67 -2.28
N ALA A 480 -5.47 13.47 -1.86
CA ALA A 480 -6.00 12.45 -2.74
C ALA A 480 -7.53 12.51 -2.74
N ALA A 481 -8.14 12.47 -3.92
CA ALA A 481 -9.53 12.10 -4.11
C ALA A 481 -9.60 10.58 -4.32
N ASP A 482 -10.36 9.88 -3.47
CA ASP A 482 -10.58 8.44 -3.57
C ASP A 482 -11.99 8.18 -4.07
N GLY A 483 -12.12 7.55 -5.24
CA GLY A 483 -13.40 7.24 -5.88
C GLY A 483 -13.82 5.78 -5.72
N SER A 484 -13.11 5.00 -4.89
CA SER A 484 -13.32 3.55 -4.80
C SER A 484 -14.71 3.25 -4.23
N PRO A 485 -15.55 2.43 -4.90
CA PRO A 485 -16.96 2.26 -4.54
C PRO A 485 -17.18 1.50 -3.23
N ASN A 486 -16.19 0.78 -2.73
CA ASN A 486 -16.31 -0.07 -1.54
C ASN A 486 -15.52 0.48 -0.35
N TYR A 487 -14.88 1.65 -0.50
CA TYR A 487 -14.03 2.20 0.55
C TYR A 487 -14.86 2.98 1.58
N GLU A 488 -14.79 2.56 2.85
CA GLU A 488 -15.52 3.12 3.98
C GLU A 488 -14.56 3.46 5.15
N PRO A 489 -13.71 4.49 4.99
CA PRO A 489 -12.69 4.82 5.98
C PRO A 489 -13.21 5.34 7.31
N TRP A 490 -14.48 5.76 7.37
CA TRP A 490 -15.14 6.20 8.60
C TRP A 490 -15.63 5.03 9.47
N ARG A 491 -15.52 3.78 8.98
CA ARG A 491 -15.90 2.56 9.69
C ARG A 491 -14.76 1.56 9.79
N ALA A 492 -14.17 1.17 8.64
CA ALA A 492 -13.21 0.08 8.57
C ALA A 492 -12.09 0.39 7.56
N PRO A 493 -11.19 1.35 7.84
CA PRO A 493 -10.29 1.92 6.85
C PRO A 493 -9.29 0.93 6.25
N PHE A 494 -8.87 -0.10 6.98
CA PHE A 494 -7.89 -1.06 6.46
C PHE A 494 -8.56 -2.18 5.68
N VAL A 495 -9.63 -2.79 6.23
CA VAL A 495 -10.40 -3.85 5.55
C VAL A 495 -11.06 -3.33 4.27
N SER A 496 -11.78 -2.21 4.33
CA SER A 496 -12.47 -1.67 3.15
C SER A 496 -11.50 -1.11 2.10
N GLY A 497 -10.26 -0.79 2.49
CA GLY A 497 -9.22 -0.30 1.59
C GLY A 497 -8.63 -1.37 0.67
N GLU A 498 -8.82 -2.64 0.99
CA GLU A 498 -8.38 -3.78 0.18
C GLU A 498 -9.43 -4.21 -0.86
N LEU A 499 -10.65 -3.70 -0.75
CA LEU A 499 -11.75 -4.04 -1.65
C LEU A 499 -11.55 -3.42 -3.04
N LEU A 500 -11.72 -4.25 -4.07
CA LEU A 500 -11.62 -3.85 -5.47
C LEU A 500 -13.00 -3.45 -6.04
N PRO A 501 -13.08 -2.54 -7.03
CA PRO A 501 -11.97 -1.79 -7.61
C PRO A 501 -11.49 -0.64 -6.73
N PHE A 502 -10.23 -0.24 -6.91
CA PHE A 502 -9.61 0.90 -6.26
C PHE A 502 -9.25 1.99 -7.29
N THR A 503 -9.65 3.23 -7.02
CA THR A 503 -9.30 4.37 -7.88
C THR A 503 -9.01 5.63 -7.07
N ARG A 504 -7.89 6.29 -7.38
CA ARG A 504 -7.42 7.47 -6.66
C ARG A 504 -6.68 8.42 -7.58
N ALA A 505 -6.83 9.72 -7.34
CA ALA A 505 -6.09 10.78 -8.02
C ALA A 505 -5.64 11.86 -7.04
N GLU A 506 -4.43 12.39 -7.21
CA GLU A 506 -3.79 13.25 -6.22
C GLU A 506 -3.36 14.61 -6.77
N THR A 507 -3.58 15.66 -5.97
CA THR A 507 -2.92 16.96 -6.11
C THR A 507 -1.87 17.12 -5.01
N PHE A 508 -0.85 17.94 -5.27
CA PHE A 508 0.21 18.23 -4.31
C PHE A 508 0.61 19.70 -4.33
N SER A 509 0.94 20.24 -3.16
CA SER A 509 1.39 21.62 -2.98
C SER A 509 2.86 21.80 -3.35
N ALA A 510 3.30 23.06 -3.44
CA ALA A 510 4.71 23.39 -3.24
C ALA A 510 5.13 23.13 -1.79
N ALA A 511 6.43 23.16 -1.51
CA ALA A 511 6.89 23.05 -0.13
C ALA A 511 6.60 24.34 0.66
N PHE A 512 6.22 24.17 1.92
CA PHE A 512 6.02 25.28 2.85
C PHE A 512 6.84 25.05 4.12
N THR A 513 7.22 26.14 4.77
CA THR A 513 7.93 26.11 6.05
C THR A 513 7.02 26.55 7.19
N THR A 514 7.26 26.02 8.37
CA THR A 514 6.56 26.42 9.59
C THR A 514 7.28 27.60 10.26
N PRO A 515 6.58 28.40 11.09
CA PRO A 515 7.17 29.39 11.98
C PRO A 515 8.35 28.87 12.80
#